data_AF-A0A6A5RJA5-F1
#
_entry.id   AF-A0A6A5RJA5-F1
#
_cell.length_a   1.000
_cell.length_b   1.000
_cell.length_c   1.000
_cell.angle_alpha   90.00
_cell.angle_beta   90.00
_cell.angle_gamma   90.00
#
_symmetry.space_group_name_H-M   'P 1'
#
loop_
_entity.id
_entity.type
_entity.pdbx_description
1 polymer ?
#
loop_
_entity_poly.entity_id
_entity_poly.type
_entity_poly.pdbx_seq_one_letter_code
_entity_poly.pdbx_strand_id
1 'polypeptide(L)'
;MHFIFALLPFVLSAVVAKDHKQCDCQIQNQDGSWHYDWQLTFNTCQNTFSDIAKYDPGAGRCVAESGKRIDGDTWFHDCAFQAKSGYYPVSGGAIDTTATPMTGTGGSTCD
;
A
#
# COMPACT_ATOMS: atom_id res chain seq x y z
N MET A 1 26.58 38.11 30.92
CA MET A 1 26.49 36.73 30.41
C MET A 1 25.43 36.71 29.33
N HIS A 2 25.82 36.66 28.06
CA HIS A 2 24.88 36.54 26.94
C HIS A 2 24.66 35.04 26.67
N PHE A 3 23.48 34.53 26.99
CA PHE A 3 23.08 33.18 26.62
C PHE A 3 22.59 33.20 25.18
N ILE A 4 23.40 32.66 24.26
CA ILE A 4 23.02 32.45 22.87
C ILE A 4 22.20 31.16 22.83
N PHE A 5 20.88 31.28 22.72
CA PHE A 5 20.01 30.16 22.38
C PHE A 5 20.20 29.85 20.88
N ALA A 6 20.98 28.82 20.58
CA ALA A 6 21.06 28.26 19.24
C ALA A 6 19.72 27.56 18.92
N LEU A 7 18.88 28.22 18.13
CA LEU A 7 17.72 27.60 17.51
C LEU A 7 18.23 26.63 16.43
N LEU A 8 18.27 25.34 16.76
CA LEU A 8 18.50 24.27 15.78
C LEU A 8 17.40 24.35 14.72
N PRO A 9 17.72 24.62 13.44
CA PRO A 9 16.73 24.51 12.39
C PRO A 9 16.38 23.04 12.26
N PHE A 10 15.15 22.70 12.66
CA PHE A 10 14.54 21.40 12.38
C PHE A 10 14.39 21.32 10.86
N VAL A 11 15.41 20.81 10.17
CA VAL A 11 15.31 20.44 8.77
C VAL A 11 14.36 19.25 8.71
N LEU A 12 13.07 19.53 8.48
CA LEU A 12 12.14 18.51 8.03
C LEU A 12 12.69 17.99 6.70
N SER A 13 13.32 16.82 6.74
CA SER A 13 13.55 16.03 5.56
C SER A 13 12.19 15.71 4.97
N ALA A 14 11.74 16.51 4.01
CA ALA A 14 10.61 16.17 3.17
C ALA A 14 11.03 14.92 2.39
N VAL A 15 10.74 13.75 2.95
CA VAL A 15 10.70 12.52 2.18
C VAL A 15 9.71 12.81 1.06
N VAL A 16 10.23 12.94 -0.16
CA VAL A 16 9.41 13.06 -1.34
C VAL A 16 8.71 11.70 -1.45
N ALA A 17 7.49 11.61 -0.90
CA ALA A 17 6.60 10.51 -1.17
C ALA A 17 6.57 10.33 -2.69
N LYS A 18 6.92 9.13 -3.16
CA LYS A 18 6.76 8.81 -4.57
C LYS A 18 5.27 8.66 -4.79
N ASP A 19 4.65 9.75 -5.20
CA ASP A 19 3.21 9.79 -5.39
C ASP A 19 2.83 9.16 -6.73
N HIS A 20 1.97 8.14 -6.72
CA HIS A 20 1.57 7.37 -7.89
C HIS A 20 0.07 7.53 -8.21
N LYS A 21 -0.29 7.21 -9.46
CA LYS A 21 -1.70 7.21 -9.90
C LYS A 21 -2.37 5.88 -9.70
N GLN A 22 -1.60 4.81 -9.73
CA GLN A 22 -2.10 3.48 -9.50
C GLN A 22 -1.03 2.58 -8.92
N CYS A 23 -1.44 1.62 -8.11
CA CYS A 23 -0.54 0.61 -7.55
C CYS A 23 -1.23 -0.75 -7.50
N ASP A 24 -0.41 -1.80 -7.48
CA ASP A 24 -0.78 -3.18 -7.22
C ASP A 24 0.15 -3.83 -6.18
N CYS A 25 -0.35 -4.87 -5.52
CA CYS A 25 0.42 -5.70 -4.61
C CYS A 25 0.84 -7.01 -5.30
N GLN A 26 1.98 -7.53 -4.87
CA GLN A 26 2.55 -8.77 -5.35
C GLN A 26 2.88 -9.70 -4.18
N ILE A 27 2.82 -11.00 -4.42
CA ILE A 27 3.28 -12.03 -3.50
C ILE A 27 4.47 -12.76 -4.10
N GLN A 28 5.44 -13.10 -3.27
CA GLN A 28 6.57 -13.92 -3.66
C GLN A 28 6.21 -15.43 -3.60
N ASN A 29 6.53 -16.15 -4.67
CA ASN A 29 6.48 -17.61 -4.75
C ASN A 29 7.64 -18.25 -3.97
N GLN A 30 7.54 -19.57 -3.74
CA GLN A 30 8.59 -20.34 -3.08
C GLN A 30 9.93 -20.31 -3.82
N ASP A 31 9.91 -20.13 -5.15
CA ASP A 31 11.11 -20.00 -5.99
C ASP A 31 11.70 -18.58 -5.99
N GLY A 32 11.11 -17.65 -5.23
CA GLY A 32 11.53 -16.25 -5.15
C GLY A 32 10.97 -15.34 -6.25
N SER A 33 10.24 -15.89 -7.23
CA SER A 33 9.58 -15.08 -8.26
C SER A 33 8.39 -14.30 -7.68
N TRP A 34 8.14 -13.11 -8.22
CA TRP A 34 7.01 -12.28 -7.83
C TRP A 34 5.85 -12.46 -8.79
N HIS A 35 4.64 -12.55 -8.24
CA HIS A 35 3.42 -12.53 -9.04
C HIS A 35 2.41 -11.56 -8.43
N TYR A 36 1.57 -11.01 -9.31
CA TYR A 36 0.46 -10.15 -8.91
C TYR A 36 -0.55 -10.88 -8.03
N ASP A 37 -1.01 -10.22 -6.96
CA ASP A 37 -2.08 -10.71 -6.10
C ASP A 37 -3.22 -9.69 -6.00
N TRP A 38 -4.33 -9.99 -6.66
CA TRP A 38 -5.49 -9.10 -6.74
C TRP A 38 -6.24 -8.97 -5.41
N GLN A 39 -6.22 -10.01 -4.56
CA GLN A 39 -6.91 -10.00 -3.28
C GLN A 39 -6.15 -9.12 -2.30
N LEU A 40 -4.82 -9.26 -2.24
CA LEU A 40 -3.96 -8.38 -1.47
C LEU A 40 -4.08 -6.93 -1.97
N THR A 41 -4.07 -6.71 -3.29
CA THR A 41 -4.26 -5.39 -3.88
C THR A 41 -5.59 -4.75 -3.45
N PHE A 42 -6.68 -5.51 -3.49
CA PHE A 42 -7.99 -5.05 -3.03
C PHE A 42 -8.00 -4.75 -1.53
N ASN A 43 -7.44 -5.64 -0.71
CA ASN A 43 -7.33 -5.45 0.74
C ASN A 43 -6.57 -4.16 1.07
N THR A 44 -5.38 -3.96 0.50
CA THR A 44 -4.56 -2.76 0.73
C THR A 44 -5.27 -1.49 0.27
N CYS A 45 -5.91 -1.52 -0.91
CA CYS A 45 -6.68 -0.38 -1.42
C CYS A 45 -7.80 0.03 -0.45
N GLN A 46 -8.59 -0.93 0.03
CA GLN A 46 -9.73 -0.64 0.89
C GLN A 46 -9.34 -0.29 2.33
N ASN A 47 -8.33 -0.97 2.88
CA ASN A 47 -7.95 -0.81 4.28
C ASN A 47 -7.23 0.52 4.56
N THR A 48 -6.43 1.01 3.60
CA THR A 48 -5.59 2.19 3.82
C THR A 48 -6.00 3.38 2.96
N PHE A 49 -6.43 3.16 1.71
CA PHE A 49 -6.55 4.22 0.70
C PHE A 49 -7.99 4.48 0.23
N SER A 50 -8.99 3.93 0.92
CA SER A 50 -10.40 4.00 0.50
C SER A 50 -10.99 5.43 0.45
N ASP A 51 -10.32 6.40 1.06
CA ASP A 51 -10.68 7.82 1.04
C ASP A 51 -10.12 8.58 -0.18
N ILE A 52 -9.08 8.05 -0.84
CA ILE A 52 -8.39 8.72 -1.95
C ILE A 52 -8.23 7.87 -3.21
N ALA A 53 -8.55 6.59 -3.17
CA ALA A 53 -8.40 5.65 -4.27
C ALA A 53 -9.51 4.60 -4.28
N LYS A 54 -9.70 3.97 -5.45
CA LYS A 54 -10.68 2.89 -5.64
C LYS A 54 -10.02 1.74 -6.38
N TYR A 55 -10.35 0.52 -5.97
CA TYR A 55 -9.93 -0.66 -6.72
C TYR A 55 -10.70 -0.73 -8.04
N ASP A 56 -9.96 -0.75 -9.15
CA ASP A 56 -10.48 -0.98 -10.49
C ASP A 56 -10.29 -2.47 -10.85
N PRO A 57 -11.37 -3.27 -10.90
CA PRO A 57 -11.28 -4.69 -11.24
C PRO A 57 -10.92 -4.94 -12.72
N GLY A 58 -11.12 -3.97 -13.61
CA GLY A 58 -10.75 -4.07 -15.01
C GLY A 58 -9.24 -3.92 -15.22
N ALA A 59 -8.59 -3.06 -14.43
CA ALA A 59 -7.15 -2.88 -14.43
C ALA A 59 -6.42 -3.82 -13.46
N GLY A 60 -7.12 -4.33 -12.45
CA GLY A 60 -6.52 -5.09 -11.35
C GLY A 60 -5.70 -4.21 -10.39
N ARG A 61 -6.01 -2.92 -10.30
CA ARG A 61 -5.18 -1.93 -9.58
C ARG A 61 -6.01 -1.07 -8.65
N CYS A 62 -5.37 -0.55 -7.60
CA CYS A 62 -5.91 0.57 -6.84
C CYS A 62 -5.57 1.86 -7.58
N VAL A 63 -6.59 2.61 -8.00
CA VAL A 63 -6.46 3.82 -8.81
C VAL A 63 -6.85 5.03 -7.98
N ALA A 64 -5.95 6.01 -7.89
CA ALA A 64 -6.18 7.26 -7.19
C ALA A 64 -7.33 8.05 -7.84
N GLU A 65 -8.20 8.62 -7.01
CA GLU A 65 -9.24 9.53 -7.49
C GLU A 65 -8.64 10.81 -8.11
N SER A 66 -9.47 11.53 -8.88
CA SER A 66 -9.01 12.75 -9.56
C SER A 66 -8.44 13.77 -8.58
N GLY A 67 -7.25 14.28 -8.88
CA GLY A 67 -6.52 15.21 -8.01
C GLY A 67 -5.83 14.59 -6.79
N LYS A 68 -5.99 13.28 -6.55
CA LYS A 68 -5.29 12.53 -5.49
C LYS A 68 -4.11 11.75 -6.04
N ARG A 69 -3.28 11.25 -5.13
CA ARG A 69 -2.15 10.36 -5.43
C ARG A 69 -1.96 9.35 -4.30
N ILE A 70 -1.52 8.15 -4.64
CA ILE A 70 -1.17 7.08 -3.69
C ILE A 70 0.29 7.26 -3.32
N ASP A 71 0.61 7.34 -2.03
CA ASP A 71 1.99 7.27 -1.57
C ASP A 71 2.53 5.85 -1.76
N GLY A 72 3.47 5.68 -2.69
CA GLY A 72 4.03 4.39 -3.07
C GLY A 72 4.81 3.72 -1.93
N ASP A 73 5.43 4.49 -1.04
CA ASP A 73 6.17 3.93 0.08
C ASP A 73 5.21 3.33 1.12
N THR A 74 4.13 4.06 1.43
CA THR A 74 3.03 3.54 2.27
C THR A 74 2.37 2.33 1.62
N TRP A 75 2.11 2.38 0.31
CA TRP A 75 1.54 1.25 -0.43
C TRP A 75 2.42 -0.01 -0.35
N PHE A 76 3.73 0.12 -0.61
CA PHE A 76 4.69 -0.98 -0.48
C PHE A 76 4.72 -1.56 0.93
N HIS A 77 4.77 -0.69 1.95
CA HIS A 77 4.74 -1.09 3.34
C HIS A 77 3.50 -1.93 3.64
N ASP A 78 2.32 -1.47 3.23
CA ASP A 78 1.06 -2.12 3.56
C ASP A 78 0.86 -3.43 2.83
N CYS A 79 1.28 -3.54 1.56
CA CYS A 79 1.30 -4.83 0.86
C CYS A 79 2.17 -5.83 1.62
N ALA A 80 3.39 -5.43 2.03
CA ALA A 80 4.30 -6.29 2.78
C ALA A 80 3.77 -6.66 4.17
N PHE A 81 3.19 -5.69 4.89
CA PHE A 81 2.65 -5.89 6.22
C PHE A 81 1.41 -6.81 6.21
N GLN A 82 0.47 -6.59 5.29
CA GLN A 82 -0.75 -7.39 5.19
C GLN A 82 -0.45 -8.80 4.68
N ALA A 83 0.47 -8.97 3.72
CA ALA A 83 0.94 -10.29 3.31
C ALA A 83 1.55 -11.07 4.48
N LYS A 84 2.37 -10.42 5.31
CA LYS A 84 3.01 -11.06 6.46
C LYS A 84 2.03 -11.36 7.60
N SER A 85 1.12 -10.44 7.88
CA SER A 85 0.22 -10.51 9.05
C SER A 85 -1.06 -11.30 8.77
N GLY A 86 -1.42 -11.45 7.50
CA GLY A 86 -2.66 -12.07 7.05
C GLY A 86 -3.57 -11.07 6.36
N TYR A 87 -4.04 -11.42 5.17
CA TYR A 87 -5.08 -10.70 4.44
C TYR A 87 -6.19 -11.69 4.04
N TYR A 88 -7.40 -11.19 3.88
CA TYR A 88 -8.57 -12.06 3.72
C TYR A 88 -8.99 -12.20 2.26
N PRO A 89 -9.60 -13.33 1.89
CA PRO A 89 -10.20 -13.50 0.58
C PRO A 89 -11.20 -12.40 0.26
N VAL A 90 -11.37 -12.09 -1.03
CA VAL A 90 -12.36 -11.11 -1.49
C VAL A 90 -13.49 -11.85 -2.19
N SER A 91 -14.72 -11.63 -1.72
CA SER A 91 -15.92 -12.28 -2.24
C SER A 91 -17.05 -11.26 -2.36
N GLY A 92 -17.78 -11.29 -3.48
CA GLY A 92 -18.88 -10.35 -3.72
C GLY A 92 -18.46 -8.88 -3.73
N GLY A 93 -17.19 -8.57 -4.00
CA GLY A 93 -16.66 -7.20 -3.97
C GLY A 93 -16.38 -6.66 -2.56
N ALA A 94 -16.30 -7.52 -1.55
CA ALA A 94 -15.94 -7.16 -0.19
C ALA A 94 -14.89 -8.13 0.39
N ILE A 95 -14.15 -7.66 1.39
CA ILE A 95 -13.21 -8.48 2.15
C ILE A 95 -14.00 -9.46 3.02
N ASP A 96 -13.81 -10.76 2.82
CA ASP A 96 -14.45 -11.83 3.60
C ASP A 96 -13.62 -12.15 4.85
N THR A 97 -13.87 -11.42 5.93
CA THR A 97 -13.20 -11.60 7.22
C THR A 97 -13.63 -12.87 7.97
N THR A 98 -14.55 -13.67 7.42
CA THR A 98 -14.96 -14.96 8.02
C THR A 98 -14.12 -16.12 7.54
N ALA A 99 -13.41 -15.96 6.42
CA ALA A 99 -12.53 -16.96 5.85
C ALA A 99 -11.15 -16.99 6.52
N THR A 100 -10.37 -18.05 6.25
CA THR A 100 -8.99 -18.15 6.73
C THR A 100 -8.10 -17.12 6.02
N PRO A 101 -7.29 -16.32 6.76
CA PRO A 101 -6.35 -15.39 6.15
C PRO A 101 -5.30 -16.09 5.30
N MET A 102 -4.96 -15.49 4.17
CA MET A 102 -3.81 -15.84 3.35
C MET A 102 -2.58 -15.10 3.86
N THR A 103 -1.40 -15.72 3.75
CA THR A 103 -0.13 -15.13 4.18
C THR A 103 0.96 -15.35 3.14
N GLY A 104 1.99 -14.52 3.17
CA GLY A 104 3.13 -14.61 2.27
C GLY A 104 4.14 -13.49 2.50
N THR A 105 5.06 -13.33 1.55
CA THR A 105 5.96 -12.17 1.49
C THR A 105 5.43 -11.22 0.43
N GLY A 106 5.04 -10.02 0.86
CA GLY A 106 4.41 -9.01 0.01
C GLY A 106 5.40 -7.99 -0.56
N GLY A 107 5.06 -7.47 -1.72
CA GLY A 107 5.73 -6.37 -2.41
C GLY A 107 4.70 -5.58 -3.22
N SER A 108 5.16 -4.63 -4.04
CA SER A 108 4.26 -3.81 -4.84
C SER A 108 4.89 -3.32 -6.14
N THR A 109 4.04 -2.83 -7.03
CA THR A 109 4.42 -1.99 -8.17
C THR A 109 3.48 -0.80 -8.23
N CYS A 110 4.02 0.36 -8.59
CA CYS A 110 3.27 1.60 -8.69
C CYS A 110 3.70 2.39 -9.93
N ASP A 111 2.72 3.02 -10.59
CA ASP A 111 2.86 3.81 -11.82
C ASP A 111 2.31 5.24 -11.64
#